data_AF-A0A5K1G2U0-F1
#
_entry.id   AF-A0A5K1G2U0-F1
#
_cell.length_a   1.000
_cell.length_b   1.000
_cell.length_c   1.000
_cell.angle_alpha   90.00
_cell.angle_beta   90.00
_cell.angle_gamma   90.00
#
_symmetry.space_group_name_H-M   'P 1'
#
loop_
_entity.id
_entity.type
_entity.pdbx_description
1 polymer ?
#
loop_
_entity_poly.entity_id
_entity_poly.type
_entity_poly.pdbx_seq_one_letter_code
_entity_poly.pdbx_strand_id
1 'polypeptide(L)'
;RCIPVFLDEETVHQYYNGYCNNILWPLFHYLGLPQEDQLATTRSFQSQFDAYKKANKMFAAVVNEHYQDGDVVWCHDYHLMFLPKFLKEYNSNMKVGWFLHTPFPSSEIHRTLPSRSELLRAVLAADLVG
;
A
#
# COMPACT_ATOMS: atom_id res chain seq x y z
N ARG A 1 -5.46 22.16 5.91
CA ARG A 1 -6.78 21.56 5.59
C ARG A 1 -6.64 20.04 5.75
N CYS A 2 -7.62 19.36 6.33
CA CYS A 2 -7.63 17.90 6.45
C CYS A 2 -8.80 17.37 5.61
N ILE A 3 -8.57 16.31 4.84
CA ILE A 3 -9.56 15.73 3.93
C ILE A 3 -9.66 14.25 4.29
N PRO A 4 -10.82 13.78 4.78
CA PRO A 4 -10.98 12.39 5.17
C PRO A 4 -11.13 11.48 3.94
N VAL A 5 -10.60 10.26 4.05
CA VAL A 5 -10.89 9.16 3.12
C VAL A 5 -11.74 8.15 3.87
N PHE A 6 -12.96 7.91 3.38
CA PHE A 6 -13.90 6.99 4.02
C PHE A 6 -13.77 5.60 3.39
N LEU A 7 -13.46 4.61 4.22
CA LEU A 7 -13.37 3.20 3.82
C LEU A 7 -14.50 2.42 4.50
N ASP A 8 -15.13 1.48 3.78
CA ASP A 8 -16.10 0.56 4.38
C ASP A 8 -15.43 -0.40 5.37
N GLU A 9 -16.20 -0.90 6.35
CA GLU A 9 -15.69 -1.71 7.47
C GLU A 9 -14.97 -2.98 6.99
N GLU A 10 -15.51 -3.65 5.97
CA GLU A 10 -14.90 -4.83 5.37
C GLU A 10 -13.54 -4.50 4.76
N THR A 11 -13.45 -3.41 4.01
CA THR A 11 -12.20 -2.93 3.43
C THR A 11 -11.21 -2.63 4.54
N VAL A 12 -11.57 -1.88 5.58
CA VAL A 12 -10.69 -1.59 6.72
C VAL A 12 -10.17 -2.88 7.37
N HIS A 13 -11.04 -3.87 7.58
CA HIS A 13 -10.63 -5.14 8.19
C HIS A 13 -9.60 -5.88 7.34
N GLN A 14 -9.81 -5.97 6.03
CA GLN A 14 -8.92 -6.71 5.13
C GLN A 14 -7.64 -5.94 4.77
N TYR A 15 -7.73 -4.63 4.60
CA TYR A 15 -6.62 -3.73 4.27
C TYR A 15 -5.74 -3.44 5.48
N TYR A 16 -6.30 -2.83 6.53
CA TYR A 16 -5.53 -2.28 7.63
C TYR A 16 -5.16 -3.38 8.64
N ASN A 17 -6.15 -4.11 9.13
CA ASN A 17 -5.88 -5.19 10.09
C ASN A 17 -5.27 -6.43 9.41
N GLY A 18 -5.74 -6.76 8.21
CA GLY A 18 -5.22 -7.86 7.41
C GLY A 18 -3.87 -7.54 6.77
N TYR A 19 -3.88 -6.91 5.61
CA TYR A 19 -2.66 -6.77 4.81
C TYR A 19 -1.58 -5.91 5.48
N CYS A 20 -1.94 -4.76 6.05
CA CYS A 20 -0.96 -3.88 6.69
C CYS A 20 -0.40 -4.52 7.97
N ASN A 21 -1.26 -4.83 8.94
CA ASN A 21 -0.80 -5.22 10.29
C ASN A 21 -0.52 -6.71 10.46
N ASN A 22 -1.17 -7.60 9.69
CA ASN A 22 -0.95 -9.04 9.79
C ASN A 22 0.08 -9.55 8.78
N ILE A 23 0.33 -8.84 7.67
CA ILE A 23 1.26 -9.29 6.62
C ILE A 23 2.49 -8.37 6.52
N LEU A 24 2.31 -7.11 6.15
CA LEU A 24 3.44 -6.20 5.89
C LEU A 24 4.23 -5.89 7.16
N TRP A 25 3.54 -5.59 8.26
CA TRP A 25 4.21 -5.23 9.51
C TRP A 25 5.11 -6.36 10.04
N PRO A 26 4.64 -7.61 10.23
CA PRO A 26 5.52 -8.71 10.64
C PRO A 26 6.67 -8.95 9.66
N LEU A 27 6.41 -8.86 8.35
CA LEU A 27 7.43 -9.03 7.32
C LEU A 27 8.54 -7.98 7.44
N PHE A 28 8.17 -6.71 7.60
CA PHE A 28 9.11 -5.58 7.69
C PHE A 28 9.89 -5.58 9.01
N HIS A 29 9.38 -6.28 10.03
CA HIS A 29 10.03 -6.46 11.34
C HIS A 29 10.68 -7.84 11.52
N TYR A 30 10.89 -8.60 10.43
CA TYR A 30 11.58 -9.90 10.46
C TYR A 30 10.90 -10.97 11.34
N LEU A 31 9.58 -10.85 11.56
CA LEU A 31 8.78 -11.79 12.36
C LEU A 31 8.20 -12.97 11.56
N GLY A 32 8.47 -13.01 10.25
CA GLY A 32 7.92 -14.01 9.33
C GLY A 32 6.48 -13.71 8.89
N LEU A 33 6.00 -14.46 7.91
CA LEU A 33 4.60 -14.35 7.46
C LEU A 33 3.68 -15.20 8.34
N PRO A 34 2.43 -14.76 8.57
CA PRO A 34 1.44 -15.58 9.25
C PRO A 34 1.15 -16.85 8.42
N GLN A 35 0.77 -17.93 9.11
CA GLN A 35 0.23 -19.10 8.40
C GLN A 35 -1.13 -18.73 7.79
N GLU A 36 -1.29 -19.02 6.51
CA GLU A 36 -2.58 -18.85 5.82
C GLU A 36 -3.57 -19.89 6.32
N ASP A 37 -4.71 -19.45 6.85
CA ASP A 37 -5.81 -20.35 7.15
C ASP A 37 -6.52 -20.71 5.83
N GLN A 38 -6.18 -21.89 5.28
CA GLN A 38 -6.73 -22.37 4.01
C GLN A 38 -8.25 -22.59 4.04
N LEU A 39 -8.88 -22.61 5.23
CA LEU A 39 -10.33 -22.74 5.38
C LEU A 39 -11.05 -21.38 5.36
N ALA A 40 -10.33 -20.27 5.52
CA ALA A 40 -10.88 -18.92 5.55
C ALA A 40 -10.96 -18.33 4.13
N THR A 41 -12.09 -18.50 3.45
CA THR A 41 -12.31 -18.01 2.08
C THR A 41 -12.20 -16.48 1.93
N THR A 42 -12.41 -15.72 3.00
CA THR A 42 -12.37 -14.25 2.99
C THR A 42 -11.09 -13.65 3.54
N ARG A 43 -10.18 -14.43 4.14
CA ARG A 43 -8.93 -13.94 4.77
C ARG A 43 -7.67 -14.53 4.13
N SER A 44 -7.73 -14.85 2.84
CA SER A 44 -6.56 -15.28 2.09
C SER A 44 -5.59 -14.11 1.86
N PHE A 45 -4.32 -14.44 1.59
CA PHE A 45 -3.33 -13.44 1.19
C PHE A 45 -3.82 -12.62 -0.02
N GLN A 46 -4.50 -13.27 -0.96
CA GLN A 46 -5.01 -12.63 -2.18
C GLN A 46 -6.17 -11.66 -1.87
N SER A 47 -7.16 -12.04 -1.07
CA SER A 47 -8.28 -11.15 -0.73
C SER A 47 -7.82 -9.92 0.05
N GLN A 48 -6.89 -10.09 0.98
CA GLN A 48 -6.27 -9.00 1.73
C GLN A 48 -5.46 -8.07 0.83
N PHE A 49 -4.72 -8.63 -0.13
CA PHE A 49 -3.96 -7.84 -1.09
C PHE A 49 -4.85 -7.05 -2.05
N ASP A 50 -5.98 -7.62 -2.49
CA ASP A 50 -6.95 -6.91 -3.33
C ASP A 50 -7.66 -5.81 -2.56
N ALA A 51 -8.01 -6.03 -1.29
CA ALA A 51 -8.51 -4.97 -0.40
C ALA A 51 -7.47 -3.87 -0.19
N TYR A 52 -6.19 -4.22 -0.07
CA TYR A 52 -5.10 -3.26 0.06
C TYR A 52 -4.96 -2.35 -1.18
N LYS A 53 -5.03 -2.94 -2.38
CA LYS A 53 -5.08 -2.17 -3.63
C LYS A 53 -6.34 -1.31 -3.71
N LYS A 54 -7.52 -1.84 -3.33
CA LYS A 54 -8.78 -1.08 -3.30
C LYS A 54 -8.66 0.15 -2.41
N ALA A 55 -8.17 0.00 -1.18
CA ALA A 55 -7.98 1.11 -0.25
C ALA A 55 -7.01 2.16 -0.83
N ASN A 56 -5.85 1.75 -1.34
CA ASN A 56 -4.88 2.66 -1.97
C ASN A 56 -5.49 3.43 -3.16
N LYS A 57 -6.39 2.80 -3.92
CA LYS A 57 -7.09 3.44 -5.05
C LYS A 57 -8.13 4.47 -4.57
N MET A 58 -8.77 4.23 -3.42
CA MET A 58 -9.67 5.20 -2.79
C MET A 58 -8.91 6.42 -2.27
N PHE A 59 -7.72 6.22 -1.68
CA PHE A 59 -6.83 7.33 -1.33
C PHE A 59 -6.42 8.13 -2.58
N ALA A 60 -6.04 7.45 -3.66
CA ALA A 60 -5.67 8.11 -4.91
C ALA A 60 -6.82 8.96 -5.48
N ALA A 61 -8.05 8.46 -5.45
CA ALA A 61 -9.22 9.19 -5.92
C ALA A 61 -9.40 10.52 -5.16
N VAL A 62 -9.33 10.50 -3.83
CA VAL A 62 -9.46 11.71 -3.01
C VAL A 62 -8.30 12.68 -3.23
N VAL A 63 -7.07 12.18 -3.38
CA VAL A 63 -5.92 13.05 -3.72
C VAL A 63 -6.13 13.73 -5.08
N ASN A 64 -6.57 12.98 -6.08
CA ASN A 64 -6.78 13.50 -7.44
C ASN A 64 -7.89 14.56 -7.50
N GLU A 65 -8.93 14.47 -6.66
CA GLU A 65 -9.98 15.50 -6.55
C GLU A 65 -9.47 16.86 -6.03
N HIS A 66 -8.33 16.87 -5.35
CA HIS A 66 -7.78 18.06 -4.69
C HIS A 66 -6.42 18.50 -5.24
N TYR A 67 -5.82 17.71 -6.12
CA TYR A 67 -4.55 18.00 -6.76
C TYR A 67 -4.67 19.16 -7.75
N GLN A 68 -3.65 20.03 -7.77
CA GLN A 68 -3.47 21.05 -8.79
C GLN A 68 -2.13 20.84 -9.50
N ASP A 69 -2.07 21.21 -10.79
CA ASP A 69 -0.85 21.05 -11.57
C ASP A 69 0.33 21.78 -10.93
N GLY A 70 1.39 21.02 -10.64
CA GLY A 70 2.61 21.51 -10.00
C GLY A 70 2.72 21.15 -8.52
N ASP A 71 1.64 20.68 -7.89
CA ASP A 71 1.67 20.18 -6.50
C ASP A 71 2.62 18.97 -6.36
N VAL A 72 3.10 18.79 -5.13
CA VAL A 72 3.89 17.62 -4.74
C VAL A 72 3.06 16.77 -3.78
N VAL A 73 2.89 15.49 -4.13
CA VAL A 73 2.22 14.52 -3.25
C VAL A 73 3.26 13.71 -2.51
N TRP A 74 3.19 13.72 -1.17
CA TRP A 74 4.05 12.93 -0.32
C TRP A 74 3.25 11.81 0.36
N CYS A 75 3.50 10.58 -0.05
CA CYS A 75 2.87 9.37 0.48
C CYS A 75 3.64 8.89 1.72
N HIS A 76 2.93 8.55 2.78
CA HIS A 76 3.54 8.10 4.03
C HIS A 76 3.22 6.63 4.30
N ASP A 77 4.30 5.88 4.52
CA ASP A 77 4.35 4.55 5.11
C ASP A 77 3.87 3.36 4.25
N TYR A 78 4.09 2.15 4.79
CA TYR A 78 3.77 0.87 4.15
C TYR A 78 2.26 0.65 3.91
N HIS A 79 1.42 1.47 4.52
CA HIS A 79 -0.03 1.49 4.27
C HIS A 79 -0.37 1.92 2.84
N LEU A 80 0.47 2.77 2.23
CA LEU A 80 0.20 3.45 0.96
C LEU A 80 1.23 3.13 -0.14
N MET A 81 1.75 1.90 -0.20
CA MET A 81 2.77 1.50 -1.18
C MET A 81 2.26 1.49 -2.63
N PHE A 82 0.95 1.39 -2.85
CA PHE A 82 0.35 1.44 -4.19
C PHE A 82 -0.05 2.83 -4.63
N LEU A 83 -0.16 3.78 -3.68
CA LEU A 83 -0.59 5.13 -3.97
C LEU A 83 0.26 5.81 -5.05
N PRO A 84 1.61 5.71 -5.07
CA PRO A 84 2.40 6.36 -6.12
C PRO A 84 2.04 5.88 -7.53
N LYS A 85 1.87 4.57 -7.71
CA LYS A 85 1.43 3.99 -8.99
C LYS A 85 0.08 4.55 -9.44
N PHE A 86 -0.92 4.55 -8.56
CA PHE A 86 -2.26 5.03 -8.93
C PHE A 86 -2.30 6.53 -9.22
N LEU A 87 -1.49 7.34 -8.53
CA LEU A 87 -1.35 8.77 -8.83
C LEU A 87 -0.69 9.00 -10.20
N LYS A 88 0.37 8.25 -10.51
CA LYS A 88 1.06 8.33 -11.81
C LYS A 88 0.23 7.79 -12.98
N GLU A 89 -0.66 6.82 -12.73
CA GLU A 89 -1.64 6.36 -13.73
C GLU A 89 -2.68 7.44 -14.05
N TYR A 90 -3.04 8.29 -13.09
CA TYR A 90 -3.94 9.43 -13.29
C TYR A 90 -3.24 10.60 -14.00
N ASN A 91 -2.04 10.96 -13.54
CA ASN A 91 -1.22 12.00 -14.15
C ASN A 91 0.27 11.63 -14.02
N SER A 92 0.88 11.23 -15.13
CA SER A 92 2.29 10.81 -15.16
C SER A 92 3.27 11.93 -14.79
N ASN A 93 2.87 13.19 -14.93
CA ASN A 93 3.68 14.36 -14.59
C ASN A 93 3.59 14.78 -13.12
N MET A 94 2.69 14.16 -12.33
CA MET A 94 2.55 14.46 -10.90
C MET A 94 3.86 14.15 -10.18
N LYS A 95 4.33 15.07 -9.32
CA LYS A 95 5.52 14.84 -8.49
C LYS A 95 5.11 14.05 -7.26
N VAL A 96 5.60 12.83 -7.13
CA VAL A 96 5.23 11.91 -6.05
C VAL A 96 6.45 11.44 -5.28
N GLY A 97 6.49 11.73 -3.98
CA GLY A 97 7.42 11.10 -3.03
C GLY A 97 6.71 10.02 -2.22
N TRP A 98 7.44 8.99 -1.81
CA TRP A 98 6.99 7.99 -0.84
C TRP A 98 8.07 7.76 0.21
N PHE A 99 7.67 7.68 1.48
CA PHE A 99 8.59 7.51 2.61
C PHE A 99 8.16 6.36 3.52
N LEU A 100 9.08 5.45 3.83
CA LEU A 100 8.82 4.33 4.75
C LEU A 100 9.23 4.68 6.19
N HIS A 101 8.31 4.50 7.14
CA HIS A 101 8.59 4.79 8.56
C HIS A 101 9.13 3.57 9.34
N THR A 102 9.12 2.40 8.71
CA THR A 102 9.59 1.12 9.26
C THR A 102 10.85 0.66 8.53
N PRO A 103 11.56 -0.36 9.03
CA PRO A 103 12.64 -0.96 8.26
C PRO A 103 12.11 -1.55 6.95
N PHE A 104 12.87 -1.42 5.86
CA PHE A 104 12.61 -2.22 4.66
C PHE A 104 13.23 -3.61 4.84
N PRO A 105 12.50 -4.71 4.57
CA PRO A 105 13.00 -6.06 4.80
C PRO A 105 14.21 -6.37 3.91
N SER A 106 15.05 -7.31 4.35
CA SER A 106 16.13 -7.83 3.49
C SER A 106 15.54 -8.49 2.24
N SER A 107 16.35 -8.60 1.17
CA SER A 107 15.91 -9.25 -0.07
C SER A 107 15.44 -10.69 0.16
N GLU A 108 16.03 -11.42 1.09
CA GLU A 108 15.62 -12.78 1.48
C GLU A 108 14.20 -12.81 2.05
N ILE A 109 13.91 -11.92 2.98
CA ILE A 109 12.61 -11.82 3.63
C ILE A 109 11.56 -11.32 2.62
N HIS A 110 11.86 -10.28 1.84
CA HIS A 110 10.95 -9.75 0.81
C HIS A 110 10.53 -10.80 -0.22
N ARG A 111 11.43 -11.75 -0.54
CA ARG A 111 11.12 -12.84 -1.49
C ARG A 111 10.02 -13.78 -1.01
N THR A 112 9.77 -13.87 0.30
CA THR A 112 8.71 -14.72 0.85
C THR A 112 7.31 -14.20 0.55
N LEU A 113 7.16 -12.89 0.29
CA LEU A 113 5.87 -12.28 0.00
C LEU A 113 5.40 -12.62 -1.44
N PRO A 114 4.22 -13.22 -1.65
CA PRO A 114 3.74 -13.55 -3.00
C PRO A 114 3.59 -12.33 -3.93
N SER A 115 3.10 -11.22 -3.39
CA SER A 115 2.86 -9.96 -4.12
C SER A 115 4.07 -9.02 -4.21
N ARG A 116 5.26 -9.49 -3.81
CA ARG A 116 6.50 -8.69 -3.70
C ARG A 116 6.82 -7.81 -4.91
N SER A 117 6.64 -8.36 -6.11
CA SER A 117 7.02 -7.70 -7.36
C SER A 117 6.07 -6.56 -7.70
N GLU A 118 4.77 -6.76 -7.44
CA GLU A 118 3.76 -5.75 -7.72
C GLU A 118 3.88 -4.59 -6.74
N LEU A 119 4.06 -4.87 -5.44
CA LEU A 119 4.31 -3.86 -4.41
C LEU A 119 5.55 -3.01 -4.72
N LEU A 120 6.68 -3.67 -5.00
CA LEU A 120 7.93 -2.95 -5.27
C LEU A 120 7.80 -2.07 -6.51
N ARG A 121 7.19 -2.59 -7.59
CA ARG A 121 6.93 -1.80 -8.80
C ARG A 121 6.00 -0.61 -8.53
N ALA A 122 5.06 -0.75 -7.60
CA ALA A 122 4.14 0.32 -7.28
C ALA A 122 4.82 1.48 -6.52
N VAL A 123 5.71 1.15 -5.57
CA VAL A 123 6.55 2.15 -4.88
C VAL A 123 7.53 2.82 -5.86
N LEU A 124 8.13 2.04 -6.76
CA LEU A 124 9.07 2.55 -7.77
C LEU A 124 8.44 3.47 -8.82
N ALA A 125 7.11 3.65 -8.80
CA ALA A 125 6.46 4.70 -9.59
C ALA A 125 6.67 6.11 -8.99
N ALA A 126 7.05 6.21 -7.72
CA ALA A 126 7.41 7.48 -7.09
C ALA A 126 8.68 8.07 -7.71
N ASP A 127 8.75 9.40 -7.77
CA ASP A 127 9.95 10.13 -8.20
C ASP A 127 11.04 10.12 -7.11
N LEU A 128 10.63 9.94 -5.85
CA LEU A 128 11.52 9.81 -4.70
C LEU A 128 11.02 8.72 -3.76
N VAL A 129 11.92 7.81 -3.37
CA VAL A 129 11.69 6.77 -2.36
C VAL A 129 12.63 7.06 -1.19
N GLY A 130 12.05 7.23 0.01
CA GLY A 130 12.78 7.55 1.24
C GLY A 130 12.47 6.60 2.40
#